data_AF-A0A1Q5UKQ7-F1
#
_entry.id   AF-A0A1Q5UKQ7-F1
#
_cell.length_a   1.000
_cell.length_b   1.000
_cell.length_c   1.000
_cell.angle_alpha   90.00
_cell.angle_beta   90.00
_cell.angle_gamma   90.00
#
_symmetry.space_group_name_H-M   'P 1'
#
loop_
_entity.id
_entity.type
_entity.pdbx_description
1 polymer ?
#
loop_
_entity_poly.entity_id
_entity_poly.type
_entity_poly.pdbx_seq_one_letter_code
_entity_poly.pdbx_strand_id
1 'polypeptide(L)'
;MGFSKQYKNIIAVSSLSKAYALPGIHIGWAISPNPEIIEQITLARDYTTLSVSQIDHDIATFTRGLGIENGPLGRSWEICRTNLASLEKFIASYPDHLRWVKPTGASMACVCIIETQTGLPLDDACYCEGLLKETGLLLVPGGKTFGTEGDDDFKGYIRVRFSVAPESFGCALKIWGEYLNRS
;
A
#
# COMPACT_ATOMS: atom_id res chain seq x y z
N MET A 1 21.31 6.55 4.02
CA MET A 1 22.17 5.55 3.33
C MET A 1 23.06 4.90 4.39
N GLY A 2 22.58 3.85 5.06
CA GLY A 2 23.25 3.34 6.29
C GLY A 2 23.11 1.83 6.58
N PHE A 3 22.37 1.08 5.76
CA PHE A 3 22.19 -0.36 5.99
C PHE A 3 23.40 -1.22 5.57
N SER A 4 24.26 -0.71 4.68
CA SER A 4 25.36 -1.48 4.09
C SER A 4 26.53 -1.76 5.05
N LYS A 5 26.62 -1.07 6.19
CA LYS A 5 27.75 -1.23 7.12
C LYS A 5 27.52 -2.29 8.21
N GLN A 6 26.28 -2.70 8.48
CA GLN A 6 25.96 -3.63 9.58
C GLN A 6 25.69 -5.06 9.12
N TYR A 7 25.20 -5.26 7.88
CA TYR A 7 24.84 -6.58 7.38
C TYR A 7 25.49 -6.83 6.01
N LYS A 8 26.43 -7.78 5.96
CA LYS A 8 27.15 -8.14 4.73
C LYS A 8 26.25 -8.85 3.70
N ASN A 9 25.25 -9.61 4.16
CA ASN A 9 24.34 -10.39 3.32
C ASN A 9 22.94 -9.76 3.26
N ILE A 10 22.86 -8.45 3.06
CA ILE A 10 21.58 -7.74 2.89
C ILE A 10 21.22 -7.62 1.42
N ILE A 11 19.93 -7.81 1.10
CA ILE A 11 19.37 -7.54 -0.22
C ILE A 11 18.26 -6.52 -0.03
N ALA A 12 18.44 -5.33 -0.59
CA ALA A 12 17.41 -4.29 -0.63
C ALA A 12 16.78 -4.26 -2.02
N VAL A 13 15.46 -4.46 -2.09
CA VAL A 13 14.70 -4.42 -3.35
C VAL A 13 13.77 -3.21 -3.35
N SER A 14 13.67 -2.53 -4.49
CA SER A 14 12.73 -1.43 -4.68
C SER A 14 12.26 -1.37 -6.14
N SER A 15 11.18 -0.63 -6.38
CA SER A 15 10.61 -0.46 -7.72
C SER A 15 9.92 0.89 -7.90
N LEU A 16 9.67 1.26 -9.16
CA LEU A 16 8.93 2.48 -9.49
C LEU A 16 7.41 2.33 -9.38
N SER A 17 6.91 1.11 -9.17
CA SER A 17 5.48 0.79 -9.22
C SER A 17 4.66 1.44 -8.10
N LYS A 18 5.23 1.54 -6.89
CA LYS A 18 4.49 1.99 -5.70
C LYS A 18 4.79 3.46 -5.38
N ALA A 19 6.05 3.77 -5.07
CA ALA A 19 6.42 5.10 -4.59
C ALA A 19 6.38 6.17 -5.70
N TYR A 20 6.69 5.80 -6.94
CA TYR A 20 6.74 6.72 -8.08
C TYR A 20 5.45 6.70 -8.92
N ALA A 21 4.43 5.92 -8.53
CA ALA A 21 3.17 5.77 -9.26
C ALA A 21 3.33 5.35 -10.74
N LEU A 22 4.40 4.61 -11.07
CA LEU A 22 4.69 4.12 -12.42
C LEU A 22 4.68 2.57 -12.45
N PRO A 23 3.51 1.91 -12.27
CA PRO A 23 3.44 0.45 -12.33
C PRO A 23 3.66 -0.12 -13.75
N GLY A 24 3.36 0.65 -14.80
CA GLY A 24 3.35 0.16 -16.18
C GLY A 24 4.73 0.00 -16.84
N ILE A 25 5.79 0.58 -16.28
CA ILE A 25 7.15 0.49 -16.84
C ILE A 25 7.93 -0.73 -16.32
N HIS A 26 7.36 -1.49 -15.36
CA HIS A 26 7.92 -2.73 -14.82
C HIS A 26 9.41 -2.69 -14.40
N ILE A 27 9.93 -1.51 -14.01
CA ILE A 27 11.31 -1.34 -13.53
C ILE A 27 11.41 -1.47 -12.00
N GLY A 28 12.34 -2.32 -11.57
CA GLY A 28 12.82 -2.43 -10.20
C GLY A 28 14.32 -2.67 -10.13
N TRP A 29 14.87 -2.60 -8.93
CA TRP A 29 16.30 -2.83 -8.69
C TRP A 29 16.54 -3.56 -7.36
N ALA A 30 17.63 -4.32 -7.31
CA ALA A 30 18.15 -4.95 -6.11
C ALA A 30 19.55 -4.39 -5.82
N ILE A 31 19.85 -4.13 -4.54
CA ILE A 31 21.14 -3.63 -4.07
C ILE A 31 21.62 -4.53 -2.95
N SER A 32 22.85 -5.01 -3.06
CA SER A 32 23.54 -5.79 -2.03
C SER A 32 25.00 -5.35 -1.95
N PRO A 33 25.60 -5.28 -0.74
CA PRO A 33 27.03 -5.04 -0.60
C PRO A 33 27.88 -6.30 -0.87
N ASN A 34 27.27 -7.50 -0.94
CA ASN A 34 27.96 -8.73 -1.28
C ASN A 34 27.89 -8.96 -2.81
N PRO A 35 29.04 -8.94 -3.53
CA PRO A 35 29.06 -9.15 -4.98
C PRO A 35 28.61 -10.56 -5.39
N GLU A 36 28.85 -11.59 -4.57
CA GLU A 36 28.41 -12.96 -4.86
C GLU A 36 26.89 -13.05 -4.96
N ILE A 37 26.18 -12.31 -4.10
CA ILE A 37 24.71 -12.25 -4.13
C ILE A 37 24.23 -11.57 -5.42
N ILE A 38 24.88 -10.49 -5.85
CA ILE A 38 24.53 -9.81 -7.10
C ILE A 38 24.77 -10.70 -8.32
N GLU A 39 25.84 -11.49 -8.31
CA GLU A 39 26.13 -12.48 -9.35
C GLU A 39 25.03 -13.53 -9.43
N GLN A 40 24.62 -14.12 -8.30
CA GLN A 40 23.53 -15.09 -8.26
C GLN A 40 22.19 -14.49 -8.75
N ILE A 41 21.87 -13.25 -8.36
CA ILE A 41 20.68 -12.55 -8.86
C ILE A 41 20.76 -12.32 -10.37
N THR A 42 21.95 -12.00 -10.89
CA THR A 42 22.18 -11.78 -12.33
C THR A 42 22.00 -13.08 -13.11
N LEU A 43 22.54 -14.19 -12.61
CA LEU A 43 22.32 -15.52 -13.21
C LEU A 43 20.83 -15.88 -13.20
N ALA A 44 20.12 -15.65 -12.10
CA ALA A 44 18.67 -15.90 -12.03
C ALA A 44 17.86 -14.99 -12.98
N ARG A 45 18.32 -13.76 -13.24
CA ARG A 45 17.70 -12.85 -14.20
C ARG A 45 17.74 -13.41 -15.62
N ASP A 46 18.83 -14.07 -16.00
CA ASP A 46 18.99 -14.62 -17.34
C ASP A 46 17.96 -15.74 -17.63
N TYR A 47 17.48 -16.43 -16.59
CA TYR A 47 16.41 -17.44 -16.72
C TYR A 47 14.99 -16.88 -16.70
N THR A 48 14.80 -15.61 -16.30
CA THR A 48 13.46 -15.03 -16.09
C THR A 48 13.11 -13.97 -17.11
N THR A 49 14.01 -13.00 -17.34
CA THR A 49 13.67 -11.77 -18.06
C THR A 49 14.72 -11.35 -19.08
N LEU A 50 15.97 -11.84 -18.97
CA LEU A 50 17.15 -11.49 -19.79
C LEU A 50 17.51 -9.98 -19.77
N SER A 51 16.61 -9.12 -20.23
CA SER A 51 16.78 -7.67 -20.25
C SER A 51 15.45 -6.94 -20.10
N VAL A 52 15.51 -5.69 -19.65
CA VAL A 52 14.36 -4.77 -19.63
C VAL A 52 14.31 -3.96 -20.93
N SER A 53 13.12 -3.49 -21.31
CA SER A 53 12.95 -2.58 -22.45
C SER A 53 13.80 -1.32 -22.28
N GLN A 54 14.47 -0.90 -23.36
CA GLN A 54 15.28 0.32 -23.36
C GLN A 54 14.42 1.57 -23.11
N ILE A 55 13.20 1.59 -23.64
CA ILE A 55 12.26 2.71 -23.44
C ILE A 55 11.89 2.84 -21.95
N ASP A 56 11.60 1.72 -21.29
CA ASP A 56 11.27 1.72 -19.86
C ASP A 56 12.46 2.15 -19.00
N HIS A 57 13.68 1.77 -19.42
CA HIS A 57 14.91 2.20 -18.77
C HIS A 57 15.14 3.72 -18.89
N ASP A 58 14.90 4.30 -20.06
CA ASP A 58 15.05 5.74 -20.28
C ASP A 58 14.03 6.54 -19.46
N ILE A 59 12.77 6.10 -19.43
CA ILE A 59 11.72 6.70 -18.60
C ILE A 59 12.08 6.62 -17.12
N ALA A 60 12.59 5.48 -16.66
CA ALA A 60 13.04 5.30 -15.29
C ALA A 60 14.19 6.24 -14.94
N THR A 61 15.17 6.37 -15.82
CA THR A 61 16.34 7.24 -15.64
C THR A 61 15.92 8.71 -15.60
N PHE A 62 15.08 9.15 -16.54
CA PHE A 62 14.52 10.49 -16.57
C PHE A 62 13.75 10.81 -15.28
N THR A 63 12.83 9.91 -14.88
CA THR A 63 12.00 10.08 -13.68
C THR A 63 12.85 10.21 -12.42
N ARG A 64 13.91 9.41 -12.28
CA ARG A 64 14.84 9.51 -11.15
C ARG A 64 15.65 10.81 -11.18
N GLY A 65 15.99 11.31 -12.37
CA GLY A 65 16.70 12.58 -12.56
C GLY A 65 15.93 13.80 -12.09
N LEU A 66 14.59 13.76 -12.08
CA LEU A 66 13.73 14.84 -11.57
C LEU A 66 13.84 15.06 -10.06
N GLY A 67 14.43 14.11 -9.33
CA GLY A 67 14.56 14.19 -7.88
C GLY A 67 13.23 14.02 -7.14
N ILE A 68 13.26 14.26 -5.83
CA ILE A 68 12.10 14.05 -4.95
C ILE A 68 11.08 15.18 -5.13
N GLU A 69 11.53 16.43 -5.19
CA GLU A 69 10.67 17.63 -5.15
C GLU A 69 9.88 17.84 -6.45
N ASN A 70 10.56 17.72 -7.59
CA ASN A 70 9.95 17.94 -8.91
C ASN A 70 9.48 16.64 -9.58
N GLY A 71 9.71 15.50 -8.93
CA GLY A 71 9.37 14.19 -9.45
C GLY A 71 8.00 13.66 -9.00
N PRO A 72 7.55 12.54 -9.59
CA PRO A 72 6.32 11.86 -9.19
C PRO A 72 6.28 11.45 -7.71
N LEU A 73 7.45 11.28 -7.09
CA LEU A 73 7.58 10.88 -5.70
C LEU A 73 7.09 11.97 -4.74
N GLY A 74 7.51 13.23 -4.92
CA GLY A 74 7.07 14.35 -4.07
C GLY A 74 5.57 14.60 -4.19
N ARG A 75 5.04 14.54 -5.41
CA ARG A 75 3.59 14.60 -5.66
C ARG A 75 2.85 13.49 -4.93
N SER A 76 3.31 12.24 -5.07
CA SER A 76 2.66 11.09 -4.43
C SER A 76 2.73 11.18 -2.90
N TRP A 77 3.85 11.69 -2.37
CA TRP A 77 4.03 11.92 -0.95
C TRP A 77 3.04 12.95 -0.40
N GLU A 78 2.85 14.07 -1.11
CA GLU A 78 1.91 15.12 -0.68
C GLU A 78 0.45 14.65 -0.69
N ILE A 79 0.06 13.89 -1.72
CA ILE A 79 -1.27 13.27 -1.80
C ILE A 79 -1.48 12.31 -0.62
N CYS A 80 -0.50 11.43 -0.36
CA CYS A 80 -0.57 10.48 0.75
C CYS A 80 -0.67 11.19 2.10
N ARG A 81 0.12 12.26 2.30
CA ARG A 81 0.13 13.06 3.53
C ARG A 81 -1.23 13.71 3.80
N THR A 82 -1.80 14.34 2.79
CA THR A 82 -3.12 14.99 2.88
C THR A 82 -4.23 13.98 3.15
N ASN A 83 -4.26 12.87 2.41
CA ASN A 83 -5.29 11.86 2.57
C ASN A 83 -5.15 11.09 3.89
N LEU A 84 -3.93 10.88 4.38
CA LEU A 84 -3.71 10.26 5.69
C LEU A 84 -4.29 11.11 6.81
N ALA A 85 -4.13 12.44 6.75
CA ALA A 85 -4.74 13.35 7.72
C ALA A 85 -6.28 13.32 7.69
N SER A 86 -6.87 13.20 6.49
CA SER A 86 -8.32 13.03 6.34
C SER A 86 -8.81 11.68 6.88
N LEU A 87 -8.08 10.60 6.61
CA LEU A 87 -8.38 9.26 7.12
C LEU A 87 -8.27 9.19 8.64
N GLU A 88 -7.27 9.85 9.23
CA GLU A 88 -7.10 9.94 10.67
C GLU A 88 -8.28 10.61 11.36
N LYS A 89 -8.75 11.75 10.81
CA LYS A 89 -9.95 12.44 11.31
C LYS A 89 -11.21 11.58 11.16
N PHE A 90 -11.35 10.87 10.05
CA PHE A 90 -12.48 9.98 9.80
C PHE A 90 -12.52 8.84 10.82
N ILE A 91 -11.41 8.13 11.02
CA ILE A 91 -11.35 7.03 11.99
C ILE A 91 -11.59 7.52 13.42
N ALA A 92 -11.07 8.70 13.78
CA ALA A 92 -11.34 9.32 15.07
C ALA A 92 -12.81 9.70 15.29
N SER A 93 -13.60 9.84 14.22
CA SER A 93 -15.04 10.11 14.30
C SER A 93 -15.86 8.84 14.58
N TYR A 94 -15.29 7.65 14.38
CA TYR A 94 -15.93 6.35 14.56
C TYR A 94 -15.14 5.40 15.47
N PRO A 95 -14.79 5.82 16.71
CA PRO A 95 -13.92 5.03 17.60
C PRO A 95 -14.52 3.67 18.01
N ASP A 96 -15.85 3.57 18.00
CA ASP A 96 -16.59 2.36 18.38
C ASP A 96 -16.72 1.34 17.24
N HIS A 97 -16.46 1.76 15.99
CA HIS A 97 -16.54 0.91 14.80
C HIS A 97 -15.18 0.63 14.17
N LEU A 98 -14.23 1.56 14.30
CA LEU A 98 -12.95 1.51 13.59
C LEU A 98 -11.77 1.62 14.56
N ARG A 99 -10.81 0.70 14.43
CA ARG A 99 -9.52 0.76 15.13
C ARG A 99 -8.39 0.67 14.12
N TRP A 100 -7.30 1.38 14.35
CA TRP A 100 -6.13 1.27 13.47
C TRP A 100 -4.85 1.65 14.20
N VAL A 101 -3.73 1.26 13.61
CA VAL A 101 -2.42 1.82 13.92
C VAL A 101 -2.05 2.77 12.80
N LYS A 102 -1.80 4.03 13.14
CA LYS A 102 -1.44 5.05 12.15
C LYS A 102 -0.18 4.59 11.39
N PRO A 103 -0.24 4.47 10.05
CA PRO A 103 0.92 4.08 9.27
C PRO A 103 2.00 5.16 9.35
N THR A 104 3.24 4.75 9.63
CA THR A 104 4.42 5.62 9.66
C THR A 104 5.06 5.80 8.28
N GLY A 105 4.63 4.99 7.31
CA GLY A 105 5.06 5.04 5.92
C GLY A 105 4.14 4.19 5.05
N ALA A 106 4.35 4.27 3.73
CA ALA A 106 3.52 3.68 2.68
C ALA A 106 2.19 4.41 2.40
N SER A 107 1.55 4.01 1.31
CA SER A 107 0.31 4.59 0.77
C SER A 107 -0.95 3.82 1.15
N MET A 108 -0.85 2.94 2.15
CA MET A 108 -1.87 1.98 2.54
C MET A 108 -1.98 1.94 4.07
N ALA A 109 -3.21 1.84 4.58
CA ALA A 109 -3.51 1.64 5.99
C ALA A 109 -4.26 0.32 6.18
N CYS A 110 -4.02 -0.33 7.32
CA CYS A 110 -4.84 -1.44 7.78
C CYS A 110 -5.74 -0.93 8.90
N VAL A 111 -7.05 -1.03 8.69
CA VAL A 111 -8.08 -0.60 9.64
C VAL A 111 -8.86 -1.83 10.07
N CYS A 112 -9.03 -2.03 11.37
CA CYS A 112 -9.87 -3.06 11.95
C CYS A 112 -11.29 -2.53 12.10
N ILE A 113 -12.26 -3.26 11.55
CA ILE A 113 -13.69 -3.06 11.74
C ILE A 113 -14.15 -3.92 12.92
N ILE A 114 -14.80 -3.28 13.89
CA ILE A 114 -15.29 -3.92 15.11
C ILE A 114 -16.81 -3.78 15.20
N GLU A 115 -17.45 -4.82 15.70
CA GLU A 115 -18.87 -4.78 16.02
C GLU A 115 -19.08 -4.02 17.33
N THR A 116 -20.02 -3.07 17.35
CA THR A 116 -20.23 -2.15 18.48
C THR A 116 -20.73 -2.83 19.74
N GLN A 117 -21.52 -3.90 19.60
CA GLN A 117 -22.15 -4.58 20.73
C GLN A 117 -21.22 -5.57 21.43
N THR A 118 -20.42 -6.30 20.66
CA THR A 118 -19.54 -7.37 21.16
C THR A 118 -18.09 -6.94 21.27
N GLY A 119 -17.69 -5.88 20.56
CA GLY A 119 -16.29 -5.47 20.42
C GLY A 119 -15.43 -6.44 19.61
N LEU A 120 -16.04 -7.45 18.98
CA LEU A 120 -15.35 -8.46 18.20
C LEU A 120 -15.10 -7.98 16.77
N PRO A 121 -14.03 -8.47 16.11
CA PRO A 121 -13.79 -8.17 14.70
C PRO A 121 -14.94 -8.70 13.84
N LEU A 122 -15.44 -7.84 12.94
CA LEU A 122 -16.44 -8.22 11.95
C LEU A 122 -15.87 -9.18 10.90
N ASP A 123 -16.76 -9.87 10.18
CA ASP A 123 -16.38 -10.57 8.95
C ASP A 123 -16.01 -9.54 7.87
N ASP A 124 -14.71 -9.37 7.63
CA ASP A 124 -14.18 -8.40 6.68
C ASP A 124 -14.55 -8.70 5.23
N ALA A 125 -14.70 -9.98 4.87
CA ALA A 125 -15.08 -10.38 3.52
C ALA A 125 -16.54 -10.02 3.23
N CYS A 126 -17.45 -10.39 4.13
CA CYS A 126 -18.86 -10.04 4.03
C CYS A 126 -19.07 -8.52 4.03
N TYR A 127 -18.36 -7.81 4.90
CA TYR A 127 -18.42 -6.36 4.98
C TYR A 127 -17.96 -5.69 3.67
N CYS A 128 -16.81 -6.09 3.12
CA CYS A 128 -16.30 -5.52 1.87
C CYS A 128 -17.20 -5.84 0.67
N GLU A 129 -17.78 -7.03 0.63
CA GLU A 129 -18.71 -7.41 -0.44
C GLU A 129 -20.03 -6.61 -0.38
N GLY A 130 -20.59 -6.43 0.82
CA GLY A 130 -21.78 -5.61 1.03
C GLY A 130 -21.55 -4.15 0.65
N LEU A 131 -20.46 -3.56 1.15
CA LEU A 131 -20.06 -2.19 0.83
C LEU A 131 -19.90 -1.98 -0.68
N LEU A 132 -19.26 -2.93 -1.37
CA LEU A 132 -19.08 -2.87 -2.82
C LEU A 132 -20.42 -2.95 -3.56
N LYS A 133 -21.31 -3.86 -3.17
CA LYS A 133 -22.61 -4.05 -3.82
C LYS A 133 -23.53 -2.84 -3.65
N GLU A 134 -23.55 -2.25 -2.46
CA GLU A 134 -24.48 -1.16 -2.15
C GLU A 134 -23.99 0.21 -2.60
N THR A 135 -22.68 0.45 -2.50
CA THR A 135 -22.11 1.79 -2.67
C THR A 135 -21.12 1.89 -3.84
N GLY A 136 -20.66 0.75 -4.36
CA GLY A 136 -19.57 0.71 -5.35
C GLY A 136 -18.19 0.98 -4.77
N LEU A 137 -18.06 1.19 -3.45
CA LEU A 137 -16.78 1.43 -2.80
C LEU A 137 -16.01 0.11 -2.59
N LEU A 138 -14.84 0.01 -3.21
CA LEU A 138 -13.97 -1.16 -3.10
C LEU A 138 -12.97 -1.00 -1.95
N LEU A 139 -13.09 -1.87 -0.96
CA LEU A 139 -12.07 -2.12 0.07
C LEU A 139 -11.58 -3.56 -0.04
N VAL A 140 -10.37 -3.82 0.48
CA VAL A 140 -9.76 -5.16 0.38
C VAL A 140 -9.85 -5.84 1.74
N PRO A 141 -10.50 -7.02 1.85
CA PRO A 141 -10.59 -7.79 3.08
C PRO A 141 -9.21 -8.29 3.49
N GLY A 142 -8.85 -8.07 4.75
CA GLY A 142 -7.54 -8.36 5.31
C GLY A 142 -7.36 -9.84 5.63
N GLY A 143 -8.36 -10.47 6.24
CA GLY A 143 -8.31 -11.88 6.64
C GLY A 143 -8.12 -12.79 5.43
N LYS A 144 -8.89 -12.57 4.35
CA LYS A 144 -8.76 -13.38 3.13
C LYS A 144 -7.50 -13.10 2.31
N THR A 145 -6.93 -11.89 2.40
CA THR A 145 -5.80 -11.49 1.54
C THR A 145 -4.44 -11.65 2.22
N PHE A 146 -4.38 -11.51 3.54
CA PHE A 146 -3.15 -11.53 4.34
C PHE A 146 -3.15 -12.54 5.47
N GLY A 147 -4.31 -13.10 5.83
CA GLY A 147 -4.41 -14.18 6.81
C GLY A 147 -3.89 -15.51 6.24
N THR A 148 -3.47 -16.38 7.15
CA THR A 148 -3.14 -17.78 6.83
C THR A 148 -4.42 -18.59 6.81
N GLU A 149 -4.59 -19.49 5.85
CA GLU A 149 -5.77 -20.37 5.80
C GLU A 149 -5.87 -21.21 7.09
N GLY A 150 -6.98 -21.07 7.81
CA GLY A 150 -7.24 -21.78 9.06
C GLY A 150 -6.91 -21.01 10.34
N ASP A 151 -6.25 -19.85 10.24
CA ASP A 151 -5.99 -18.94 11.36
C ASP A 151 -6.91 -17.70 11.28
N ASP A 152 -7.36 -17.18 12.42
CA ASP A 152 -8.13 -15.93 12.51
C ASP A 152 -7.23 -14.66 12.39
N ASP A 153 -6.06 -14.81 11.78
CA ASP A 153 -5.10 -13.72 11.56
C ASP A 153 -5.69 -12.66 10.61
N PHE A 154 -5.59 -11.39 11.00
CA PHE A 154 -6.14 -10.23 10.27
C PHE A 154 -7.66 -10.25 10.06
N LYS A 155 -8.41 -11.08 10.79
CA LYS A 155 -9.87 -11.05 10.78
C LYS A 155 -10.41 -9.68 11.19
N GLY A 156 -11.37 -9.18 10.42
CA GLY A 156 -11.92 -7.84 10.61
C GLY A 156 -10.96 -6.72 10.23
N TYR A 157 -9.76 -7.00 9.70
CA TYR A 157 -8.94 -5.96 9.11
C TYR A 157 -9.33 -5.74 7.66
N ILE A 158 -9.27 -4.49 7.23
CA ILE A 158 -9.47 -4.05 5.86
C ILE A 158 -8.29 -3.18 5.46
N ARG A 159 -7.89 -3.30 4.19
CA ARG A 159 -6.79 -2.52 3.64
C ARG A 159 -7.33 -1.34 2.82
N VAL A 160 -7.03 -0.14 3.31
CA VAL A 160 -7.45 1.13 2.70
C VAL A 160 -6.28 1.75 1.96
N ARG A 161 -6.45 2.03 0.65
CA ARG A 161 -5.48 2.79 -0.14
C ARG A 161 -5.80 4.28 -0.05
N PHE A 162 -4.79 5.10 0.21
CA PHE A 162 -4.94 6.55 0.27
C PHE A 162 -4.02 7.32 -0.69
N SER A 163 -3.36 6.63 -1.64
CA SER A 163 -2.62 7.27 -2.76
C SER A 163 -3.49 7.59 -3.98
N VAL A 164 -4.76 7.94 -3.77
CA VAL A 164 -5.69 8.34 -4.83
C VAL A 164 -5.91 9.85 -4.82
N ALA A 165 -6.54 10.41 -5.85
CA ALA A 165 -6.86 11.82 -5.91
C ALA A 165 -7.61 12.27 -4.63
N PRO A 166 -7.22 13.38 -3.96
CA PRO A 166 -7.81 13.80 -2.70
C PRO A 166 -9.32 13.99 -2.75
N GLU A 167 -9.85 14.45 -3.89
CA GLU A 167 -11.28 14.67 -4.11
C GLU A 167 -12.04 13.35 -4.09
N SER A 168 -11.55 12.36 -4.85
CA SER A 168 -12.13 11.01 -4.88
C SER A 168 -12.02 10.32 -3.51
N PHE A 169 -10.91 10.52 -2.80
CA PHE A 169 -10.73 9.97 -1.46
C PHE A 169 -11.74 10.57 -0.47
N GLY A 170 -11.94 11.90 -0.51
CA GLY A 170 -12.94 12.57 0.32
C GLY A 170 -14.37 12.09 0.05
N CYS A 171 -14.73 11.89 -1.22
CA CYS A 171 -16.01 11.28 -1.58
C CYS A 171 -16.15 9.85 -1.06
N ALA A 172 -15.10 9.02 -1.20
CA ALA A 172 -15.09 7.66 -0.69
C ALA A 172 -15.29 7.59 0.82
N LEU A 173 -14.63 8.46 1.59
CA LEU A 173 -14.80 8.52 3.05
C LEU A 173 -16.23 8.90 3.46
N LYS A 174 -16.88 9.82 2.73
CA LYS A 174 -18.29 10.18 2.99
C LYS A 174 -19.22 9.00 2.78
N ILE A 175 -19.09 8.32 1.64
CA ILE A 175 -19.87 7.11 1.32
C ILE A 175 -19.65 6.04 2.38
N TRP A 176 -18.40 5.84 2.80
CA TRP A 176 -18.08 4.87 3.84
C TRP A 176 -18.69 5.23 5.20
N GLY A 177 -18.67 6.50 5.58
CA GLY A 177 -19.32 6.99 6.80
C GLY A 177 -20.84 6.83 6.77
N GLU A 178 -21.48 7.06 5.62
CA GLU A 178 -22.91 6.81 5.43
C GLU A 178 -23.27 5.33 5.59
N TYR A 179 -22.40 4.43 5.14
CA TYR A 179 -22.58 2.99 5.32
C TYR A 179 -22.43 2.58 6.79
N LEU A 180 -21.40 3.09 7.48
CA LEU A 180 -21.18 2.84 8.91
C LEU A 180 -22.33 3.34 9.80
N ASN A 181 -22.99 4.43 9.43
CA ASN A 181 -24.14 4.95 10.19
C ASN A 181 -25.42 4.11 10.02
N ARG A 182 -25.47 3.21 9.04
CA ARG A 182 -26.63 2.35 8.76
C ARG A 182 -26.51 0.96 9.39
N SER A 183 -25.28 0.53 9.67
CA SER A 183 -24.92 -0.77 10.27
C SER A 183 -24.85 -0.69 11.79
#